data_AF-A0A0N8RGR5-F1
#
_entry.id   AF-A0A0N8RGR5-F1
#
_cell.length_a   1.000
_cell.length_b   1.000
_cell.length_c   1.000
_cell.angle_alpha   90.00
_cell.angle_beta   90.00
_cell.angle_gamma   90.00
#
_symmetry.space_group_name_H-M   'P 1'
#
loop_
_entity.id
_entity.type
_entity.pdbx_description
1 polymer ?
#
loop_
_entity_poly.entity_id
_entity_poly.type
_entity_poly.pdbx_seq_one_letter_code
_entity_poly.pdbx_strand_id
1 'polypeptide(L)'
;MIKLLRHLKARFGQKRTAPPPASAPITEPASQGQLVSRVQQNLAWLPVHQEPEPLNSPPPACPPLGRENESLLIRYRAYIAQVEQADRTTLDEACCQNGRQLAQELLDTAITMASWKADSSPDMYWLIQSAAIASMFADGVQSEAFQRYREHLQHYRKGRLTAGQVSAFDIYVG
;
A
#
# COMPACT_ATOMS: atom_id res chain seq x y z
N MET A 1 -19.55 15.50 -29.55
CA MET A 1 -18.17 15.22 -29.10
C MET A 1 -17.51 14.23 -30.05
N ILE A 2 -16.72 14.74 -31.00
CA ILE A 2 -15.80 13.99 -31.86
C ILE A 2 -14.62 14.93 -32.15
N LYS A 3 -13.41 14.46 -31.80
CA LYS A 3 -12.08 14.66 -32.43
C LYS A 3 -11.60 16.09 -32.71
N LEU A 4 -10.49 16.49 -32.06
CA LEU A 4 -9.13 16.39 -32.60
C LEU A 4 -8.87 17.37 -33.76
N LEU A 5 -7.78 18.14 -33.64
CA LEU A 5 -7.15 18.96 -34.68
C LEU A 5 -7.79 20.32 -34.96
N ARG A 6 -7.40 21.34 -34.18
CA ARG A 6 -7.11 22.66 -34.75
C ARG A 6 -5.72 23.14 -34.33
N HIS A 7 -4.77 22.83 -35.21
CA HIS A 7 -3.68 23.70 -35.68
C HIS A 7 -2.82 24.36 -34.57
N LEU A 8 -1.63 23.88 -34.20
CA LEU A 8 -0.47 23.54 -35.05
C LEU A 8 -0.27 24.52 -36.21
N LYS A 9 -0.22 25.83 -35.92
CA LYS A 9 0.36 26.85 -36.82
C LYS A 9 0.62 28.18 -36.11
N ALA A 10 1.64 28.21 -35.25
CA ALA A 10 2.19 29.48 -34.73
C ALA A 10 3.72 29.49 -34.73
N ARG A 11 4.34 28.70 -35.62
CA ARG A 11 5.74 28.85 -36.02
C ARG A 11 5.74 28.89 -37.53
N PHE A 12 6.24 29.99 -38.09
CA PHE A 12 6.78 30.23 -39.44
C PHE A 12 6.34 31.60 -39.97
N GLY A 13 7.28 32.54 -40.09
CA GLY A 13 7.12 33.64 -41.04
C GLY A 13 7.59 35.05 -40.64
N GLN A 14 8.69 35.19 -39.89
CA GLN A 14 9.38 36.48 -39.74
C GLN A 14 10.19 36.77 -41.01
N LYS A 15 9.88 37.88 -41.71
CA LYS A 15 10.64 38.38 -42.89
C LYS A 15 12.03 38.88 -42.45
N ARG A 16 13.05 38.49 -43.21
CA ARG A 16 14.46 38.91 -43.08
C ARG A 16 14.71 40.21 -43.85
N THR A 17 15.52 41.10 -43.25
CA THR A 17 16.48 41.96 -43.96
C THR A 17 17.72 42.10 -43.07
N ALA A 18 18.92 41.81 -43.59
CA ALA A 18 20.24 42.02 -42.97
C ALA A 18 20.95 43.22 -43.68
N PRO A 19 22.06 43.81 -43.19
CA PRO A 19 23.40 43.15 -43.15
C PRO A 19 24.33 43.65 -41.98
N PRO A 20 25.68 43.46 -41.92
CA PRO A 20 26.42 42.78 -40.83
C PRO A 20 27.60 43.64 -40.26
N PRO A 21 28.74 43.09 -39.75
CA PRO A 21 28.98 42.11 -38.68
C PRO A 21 29.83 42.70 -37.53
N ALA A 22 29.78 42.11 -36.33
CA ALA A 22 30.91 42.18 -35.40
C ALA A 22 31.00 40.90 -34.57
N SER A 23 32.08 40.16 -34.84
CA SER A 23 32.82 39.25 -33.96
C SER A 23 32.06 38.38 -32.97
N ALA A 24 32.11 37.07 -33.26
CA ALA A 24 31.79 36.00 -32.32
C ALA A 24 32.53 36.16 -30.97
N PRO A 25 31.94 35.63 -29.91
CA PRO A 25 32.62 34.59 -29.18
C PRO A 25 31.85 33.28 -29.35
N ILE A 26 32.61 32.26 -29.66
CA ILE A 26 32.20 30.86 -29.73
C ILE A 26 31.43 30.55 -28.44
N THR A 27 30.12 30.39 -28.53
CA THR A 27 29.34 29.81 -27.43
C THR A 27 29.51 28.30 -27.56
N GLU A 28 30.30 27.73 -26.66
CA GLU A 28 30.40 26.29 -26.48
C GLU A 28 29.01 25.65 -26.49
N PRO A 29 28.84 24.45 -27.05
CA PRO A 29 27.57 23.75 -26.90
C PRO A 29 27.37 23.55 -25.39
N ALA A 30 26.31 24.18 -24.85
CA ALA A 30 25.91 24.01 -23.46
C ALA A 30 25.95 22.52 -23.16
N SER A 31 26.93 22.13 -22.36
CA SER A 31 27.23 20.74 -22.08
C SER A 31 25.95 20.09 -21.55
N GLN A 32 25.65 18.87 -22.00
CA GLN A 32 24.41 18.17 -21.60
C GLN A 32 24.25 18.14 -20.07
N GLY A 33 25.35 18.16 -19.31
CA GLY A 33 25.36 18.29 -17.85
C GLY A 33 24.72 19.59 -17.32
N GLN A 34 24.88 20.72 -18.02
CA GLN A 34 24.30 22.00 -17.63
C GLN A 34 22.78 22.04 -17.88
N LEU A 35 22.30 21.36 -18.93
CA LEU A 35 20.87 21.18 -19.18
C LEU A 35 20.22 20.26 -18.14
N VAL A 36 20.88 19.16 -17.77
CA VAL A 36 20.39 18.26 -16.72
C VAL A 36 20.33 18.98 -15.37
N SER A 37 21.33 19.81 -15.04
CA SER A 37 21.34 20.61 -13.81
C SER A 37 20.18 21.62 -13.75
N ARG A 38 19.88 22.29 -14.87
CA ARG A 38 18.78 23.27 -14.94
C ARG A 38 17.41 22.60 -14.87
N VAL A 39 17.26 21.42 -15.48
CA VAL A 39 16.06 20.59 -15.36
C VAL A 39 15.88 20.12 -13.91
N GLN A 40 16.94 19.66 -13.24
CA GLN A 40 16.87 19.28 -11.82
C GLN A 40 16.47 20.44 -10.91
N GLN A 41 17.03 21.64 -11.11
CA GLN A 41 16.64 22.85 -10.38
C GLN A 41 15.16 23.23 -10.63
N ASN A 42 14.70 23.08 -11.88
CA ASN A 42 13.31 23.32 -12.26
C ASN A 42 12.34 22.22 -11.82
N LEU A 43 12.82 21.08 -11.32
CA LEU A 43 11.98 20.01 -10.78
C LEU A 43 12.03 19.96 -9.25
N ALA A 44 13.03 20.61 -8.63
CA ALA A 44 13.22 20.62 -7.17
C ALA A 44 12.07 21.27 -6.38
N TRP A 45 11.28 22.13 -7.02
CA TRP A 45 10.11 22.76 -6.39
C TRP A 45 8.82 21.94 -6.54
N LEU A 46 8.82 20.89 -7.37
CA LEU A 46 7.67 20.01 -7.45
C LEU A 46 7.61 19.15 -6.18
N PRO A 47 6.44 19.06 -5.52
CA PRO A 47 6.28 18.10 -4.44
C PRO A 47 6.63 16.72 -4.98
N VAL A 48 7.64 16.09 -4.39
CA VAL A 48 7.92 14.67 -4.64
C VAL A 48 6.79 13.91 -3.96
N HIS A 49 5.75 13.58 -4.74
CA HIS A 49 4.76 12.61 -4.31
C HIS A 49 5.49 11.27 -4.20
N GLN A 50 5.94 10.94 -2.99
CA GLN A 50 6.41 9.60 -2.69
C GLN A 50 5.22 8.67 -2.88
N GLU A 51 5.40 7.70 -3.76
CA GLU A 51 4.46 6.61 -3.90
C GLU A 51 4.39 5.88 -2.56
N PRO A 52 3.20 5.62 -2.00
CA PRO A 52 3.12 4.92 -0.73
C PRO A 52 3.80 3.56 -0.87
N GLU A 53 4.74 3.28 0.05
CA GLU A 53 5.53 2.07 0.00
C GLU A 53 4.64 0.83 0.20
N PRO A 54 4.87 -0.26 -0.55
CA PRO A 54 4.12 -1.48 -0.33
C PRO A 54 4.31 -1.99 1.10
N LEU A 55 3.24 -2.56 1.62
CA LEU A 55 3.24 -3.23 2.90
C LEU A 55 4.06 -4.53 2.75
N ASN A 56 5.30 -4.52 3.26
CA ASN A 56 6.30 -5.58 3.05
C ASN A 56 6.79 -6.21 4.36
N SER A 57 6.03 -6.11 5.45
CA SER A 57 6.39 -6.69 6.74
C SER A 57 5.91 -8.14 6.83
N PRO A 58 6.72 -9.10 7.30
CA PRO A 58 6.22 -10.44 7.57
C PRO A 58 5.08 -10.36 8.62
N PRO A 59 3.93 -11.00 8.39
CA PRO A 59 2.92 -11.18 9.43
C PRO A 59 3.57 -11.89 10.64
N PRO A 60 3.17 -11.59 11.90
CA PRO A 60 1.83 -11.21 12.37
C PRO A 60 1.64 -9.74 12.78
N ALA A 61 2.56 -8.85 12.40
CA ALA A 61 2.48 -7.46 12.84
C ALA A 61 1.28 -6.74 12.19
N CYS A 62 0.41 -6.15 13.01
CA CYS A 62 -0.61 -5.23 12.56
C CYS A 62 -0.18 -3.78 12.86
N PRO A 63 -0.06 -2.91 11.84
CA PRO A 63 0.33 -1.53 12.05
C PRO A 63 -0.74 -0.75 12.85
N PRO A 64 -0.42 0.43 13.40
CA PRO A 64 -1.42 1.28 14.03
C PRO A 64 -2.49 1.73 13.02
N LEU A 65 -3.77 1.49 13.32
CA LEU A 65 -4.91 1.80 12.43
C LEU A 65 -5.84 2.90 12.99
N GLY A 66 -5.26 3.89 13.67
CA GLY A 66 -6.01 4.94 14.37
C GLY A 66 -6.25 4.65 15.85
N ARG A 67 -6.69 5.67 16.60
CA ARG A 67 -6.90 5.58 18.06
C ARG A 67 -8.13 4.74 18.40
N GLU A 68 -9.14 4.78 17.56
CA GLU A 68 -10.39 4.03 17.72
C GLU A 68 -10.17 2.51 17.75
N ASN A 69 -9.14 2.03 17.04
CA ASN A 69 -8.82 0.60 16.93
C ASN A 69 -7.73 0.15 17.92
N GLU A 70 -7.13 1.06 18.69
CA GLU A 70 -5.94 0.80 19.50
C GLU A 70 -6.18 -0.31 20.54
N SER A 71 -7.30 -0.26 21.27
CA SER A 71 -7.65 -1.29 22.27
C SER A 71 -7.81 -2.69 21.66
N LEU A 72 -8.38 -2.78 20.45
CA LEU A 72 -8.53 -4.04 19.73
C LEU A 72 -7.17 -4.57 19.27
N LEU A 73 -6.33 -3.70 18.73
CA LEU A 73 -4.98 -4.06 18.27
C LEU A 73 -4.05 -4.45 19.43
N ILE A 74 -4.22 -3.84 20.62
CA ILE A 74 -3.49 -4.26 21.83
C ILE A 74 -3.88 -5.68 22.23
N ARG A 75 -5.19 -6.01 22.24
CA ARG A 75 -5.65 -7.38 22.52
C ARG A 75 -5.13 -8.38 21.49
N TYR A 76 -5.16 -8.01 20.20
CA TYR A 76 -4.57 -8.81 19.14
C TYR A 76 -3.09 -9.11 19.37
N ARG A 77 -2.28 -8.08 19.62
CA ARG A 77 -0.84 -8.26 19.86
C ARG A 77 -0.56 -9.11 21.10
N ALA A 78 -1.33 -8.93 22.17
CA ALA A 78 -1.21 -9.75 23.37
C ALA A 78 -1.55 -11.23 23.09
N TYR A 79 -2.63 -11.48 22.34
CA TYR A 79 -3.01 -12.83 21.93
C TYR A 79 -1.92 -13.49 21.07
N ILE A 80 -1.41 -12.79 20.05
CA ILE A 80 -0.33 -13.30 19.20
C ILE A 80 0.93 -13.61 20.00
N ALA A 81 1.35 -12.71 20.90
CA ALA A 81 2.52 -12.94 21.75
C ALA A 81 2.35 -14.19 22.65
N GLN A 82 1.12 -14.50 23.06
CA GLN A 82 0.80 -15.70 23.82
C GLN A 82 0.87 -16.96 22.96
N VAL A 83 0.24 -16.96 21.77
CA VAL A 83 0.08 -18.17 20.95
C VAL A 83 1.29 -18.51 20.09
N GLU A 84 2.12 -17.53 19.71
CA GLU A 84 3.36 -17.80 18.95
C GLU A 84 4.42 -18.53 19.77
N GLN A 85 4.38 -18.40 21.09
CA GLN A 85 5.32 -19.07 22.00
C GLN A 85 4.79 -20.42 22.50
N ALA A 86 3.49 -20.68 22.34
CA ALA A 86 2.84 -21.87 22.81
C ALA A 86 2.89 -22.99 21.77
N ASP A 87 3.06 -24.23 22.21
CA ASP A 87 2.81 -25.38 21.34
C ASP A 87 1.30 -25.49 21.12
N ARG A 88 0.88 -25.66 19.86
CA ARG A 88 -0.53 -25.76 19.47
C ARG A 88 -1.27 -26.87 20.23
N THR A 89 -0.57 -27.96 20.56
CA THR A 89 -1.13 -29.09 21.34
C THR A 89 -1.39 -28.75 22.81
N THR A 90 -0.86 -27.61 23.28
CA THR A 90 -0.97 -27.12 24.67
C THR A 90 -1.93 -25.95 24.82
N LEU A 91 -2.47 -25.43 23.72
CA LEU A 91 -3.49 -24.37 23.77
C LEU A 91 -4.78 -24.92 24.37
N ASP A 92 -5.27 -24.23 25.40
CA ASP A 92 -6.55 -24.56 26.01
C ASP A 92 -7.72 -24.00 25.19
N GLU A 93 -8.90 -24.58 25.41
CA GLU A 93 -10.13 -24.18 24.71
C GLU A 93 -10.48 -22.70 24.95
N ALA A 94 -10.12 -22.16 26.12
CA ALA A 94 -10.33 -20.75 26.44
C ALA A 94 -9.48 -19.82 25.55
N CYS A 95 -8.21 -20.16 25.32
CA CYS A 95 -7.35 -19.44 24.40
C CYS A 95 -7.86 -19.53 22.95
N CYS A 96 -8.27 -20.72 22.50
CA CYS A 96 -8.88 -20.90 21.19
C CYS A 96 -10.15 -20.05 21.03
N GLN A 97 -11.02 -20.04 22.05
CA GLN A 97 -12.24 -19.23 22.04
C GLN A 97 -11.94 -17.73 22.00
N ASN A 98 -10.94 -17.26 22.74
CA ASN A 98 -10.48 -15.87 22.69
C ASN A 98 -10.00 -15.51 21.27
N GLY A 99 -9.19 -16.36 20.64
CA GLY A 99 -8.75 -16.18 19.26
C GLY A 99 -9.91 -16.08 18.26
N ARG A 100 -10.93 -16.93 18.40
CA ARG A 100 -12.15 -16.88 17.57
C ARG A 100 -12.92 -15.58 17.74
N GLN A 101 -13.14 -15.14 18.98
CA GLN A 101 -13.82 -13.87 19.27
C GLN A 101 -13.05 -12.69 18.70
N LEU A 102 -11.74 -12.67 18.91
CA LEU A 102 -10.87 -11.61 18.42
C LEU A 102 -10.85 -11.56 16.89
N ALA A 103 -10.81 -12.71 16.22
CA ALA A 103 -10.90 -12.79 14.76
C ALA A 103 -12.20 -12.18 14.23
N GLN A 104 -13.33 -12.51 14.86
CA GLN A 104 -14.63 -11.97 14.49
C GLN A 104 -14.68 -10.45 14.70
N GLU A 105 -14.24 -9.95 15.86
CA GLU A 105 -14.24 -8.51 16.16
C GLU A 105 -13.37 -7.71 15.17
N LEU A 106 -12.22 -8.27 14.76
CA LEU A 106 -11.34 -7.66 13.75
C LEU A 106 -12.03 -7.58 12.38
N LEU A 107 -12.72 -8.65 11.96
CA LEU A 107 -13.47 -8.66 10.71
C LEU A 107 -14.66 -7.67 10.75
N ASP A 108 -15.43 -7.67 11.84
CA ASP A 108 -16.57 -6.76 12.01
C ASP A 108 -16.13 -5.30 11.97
N THR A 109 -14.97 -5.00 12.56
CA THR A 109 -14.35 -3.68 12.49
C THR A 109 -13.96 -3.33 11.04
N ALA A 110 -13.39 -4.26 10.29
CA ALA A 110 -13.06 -4.04 8.88
C ALA A 110 -14.31 -3.77 8.03
N ILE A 111 -15.40 -4.52 8.25
CA ILE A 111 -16.68 -4.33 7.56
C ILE A 111 -17.32 -2.97 7.92
N THR A 112 -17.24 -2.58 9.20
CA THR A 112 -17.72 -1.27 9.66
C THR A 112 -16.94 -0.14 8.98
N MET A 113 -15.60 -0.28 8.87
CA MET A 113 -14.76 0.67 8.13
C MET A 113 -15.11 0.76 6.65
N ALA A 114 -15.39 -0.39 6.00
CA ALA A 114 -15.82 -0.43 4.60
C ALA A 114 -17.13 0.33 4.37
N SER A 115 -18.01 0.34 5.37
CA SER A 115 -19.31 1.01 5.29
C SER A 115 -19.19 2.55 5.36
N TRP A 116 -18.07 3.07 5.88
CA TRP A 116 -17.85 4.52 6.07
C TRP A 116 -16.84 5.12 5.08
N LYS A 117 -15.98 4.31 4.45
CA LYS A 117 -14.97 4.75 3.48
C LYS A 117 -15.29 4.19 2.08
N ALA A 118 -15.32 5.06 1.07
CA ALA A 118 -15.71 4.70 -0.30
C ALA A 118 -14.69 3.83 -1.06
N ASP A 119 -13.47 3.67 -0.55
CA ASP A 119 -12.40 2.89 -1.17
C ASP A 119 -11.80 1.84 -0.23
N SER A 120 -11.29 0.76 -0.82
CA SER A 120 -10.59 -0.34 -0.14
C SER A 120 -9.28 0.16 0.50
N SER A 121 -9.37 0.76 1.69
CA SER A 121 -8.19 1.23 2.41
C SER A 121 -7.29 0.07 2.84
N PRO A 122 -5.96 0.27 2.84
CA PRO A 122 -5.02 -0.72 3.38
C PRO A 122 -5.32 -1.12 4.82
N ASP A 123 -5.96 -0.26 5.61
CA ASP A 123 -6.35 -0.56 6.99
C ASP A 123 -7.32 -1.75 7.09
N MET A 124 -8.28 -1.85 6.16
CA MET A 124 -9.21 -2.98 6.13
C MET A 124 -8.48 -4.30 5.86
N TYR A 125 -7.52 -4.26 4.93
CA TYR A 125 -6.66 -5.40 4.68
C TYR A 125 -5.93 -5.84 5.97
N TRP A 126 -5.36 -4.90 6.73
CA TRP A 126 -4.64 -5.21 7.97
C TRP A 126 -5.53 -5.83 9.04
N LEU A 127 -6.76 -5.36 9.19
CA LEU A 127 -7.74 -5.95 10.10
C LEU A 127 -8.12 -7.37 9.67
N ILE A 128 -8.39 -7.58 8.38
CA ILE A 128 -8.74 -8.92 7.87
C ILE A 128 -7.54 -9.88 7.97
N GLN A 129 -6.31 -9.40 7.75
CA GLN A 129 -5.11 -10.22 7.93
C GLN A 129 -4.97 -10.64 9.39
N SER A 130 -5.16 -9.68 10.31
CA SER A 130 -5.11 -9.94 11.75
C SER A 130 -6.19 -10.96 12.16
N ALA A 131 -7.39 -10.85 11.60
CA ALA A 131 -8.48 -11.81 11.82
C ALA A 131 -8.10 -13.22 11.34
N ALA A 132 -7.55 -13.33 10.14
CA ALA A 132 -7.10 -14.60 9.59
C ALA A 132 -6.03 -15.24 10.47
N ILE A 133 -5.04 -14.48 10.94
CA ILE A 133 -3.98 -14.99 11.81
C ILE A 133 -4.54 -15.44 13.16
N ALA A 134 -5.43 -14.65 13.77
CA ALA A 134 -6.07 -15.04 15.02
C ALA A 134 -6.87 -16.34 14.88
N SER A 135 -7.64 -16.49 13.79
CA SER A 135 -8.37 -17.72 13.48
C SER A 135 -7.44 -18.91 13.17
N MET A 136 -6.30 -18.68 12.53
CA MET A 136 -5.30 -19.72 12.26
C MET A 136 -4.74 -20.32 13.56
N PHE A 137 -4.41 -19.48 14.54
CA PHE A 137 -3.93 -19.95 15.83
C PHE A 137 -5.03 -20.64 16.63
N ALA A 138 -6.27 -20.13 16.58
CA ALA A 138 -7.41 -20.75 17.26
C ALA A 138 -7.80 -22.12 16.68
N ASP A 139 -8.05 -22.20 15.37
CA ASP A 139 -8.71 -23.36 14.76
C ASP A 139 -7.85 -24.05 13.69
N GLY A 140 -6.89 -23.34 13.10
CA GLY A 140 -5.88 -23.92 12.21
C GLY A 140 -6.05 -23.55 10.76
N VAL A 141 -4.98 -23.74 10.00
CA VAL A 141 -4.94 -23.42 8.56
C VAL A 141 -5.93 -24.25 7.74
N GLN A 142 -6.39 -25.40 8.23
CA GLN A 142 -7.40 -26.23 7.56
C GLN A 142 -8.83 -25.94 8.02
N SER A 143 -9.02 -25.06 9.01
CA SER A 143 -10.36 -24.74 9.51
C SER A 143 -11.16 -23.95 8.48
N GLU A 144 -12.47 -24.21 8.43
CA GLU A 144 -13.38 -23.46 7.55
C GLU A 144 -13.37 -21.96 7.90
N ALA A 145 -13.30 -21.62 9.19
CA ALA A 145 -13.21 -20.25 9.66
C ALA A 145 -12.00 -19.53 9.05
N PHE A 146 -10.81 -20.12 9.16
CA PHE A 146 -9.58 -19.55 8.58
C PHE A 146 -9.69 -19.37 7.06
N GLN A 147 -10.22 -20.36 6.34
CA GLN A 147 -10.33 -20.31 4.89
C GLN A 147 -11.22 -19.15 4.43
N ARG A 148 -12.32 -18.86 5.14
CA ARG A 148 -13.17 -17.68 4.84
C ARG A 148 -12.39 -16.37 4.94
N TYR A 149 -11.60 -16.17 6.00
CA TYR A 149 -10.76 -14.97 6.11
C TYR A 149 -9.70 -14.91 5.02
N ARG A 150 -9.09 -16.05 4.68
CA ARG A 150 -8.11 -16.14 3.58
C ARG A 150 -8.72 -15.75 2.25
N GLU A 151 -9.94 -16.18 1.94
CA GLU A 151 -10.68 -15.79 0.74
C GLU A 151 -10.89 -14.26 0.69
N HIS A 152 -11.29 -13.65 1.81
CA HIS A 152 -11.42 -12.19 1.90
C HIS A 152 -10.11 -11.45 1.56
N LEU A 153 -8.96 -11.98 2.01
CA LEU A 153 -7.65 -11.39 1.69
C LEU A 153 -7.30 -11.46 0.20
N GLN A 154 -7.79 -12.47 -0.52
CA GLN A 154 -7.51 -12.60 -1.96
C GLN A 154 -8.12 -11.47 -2.79
N HIS A 155 -9.16 -10.78 -2.30
CA HIS A 155 -9.67 -9.57 -2.95
C HIS A 155 -8.61 -8.45 -3.03
N TYR A 156 -7.64 -8.45 -2.12
CA TYR A 156 -6.58 -7.45 -2.05
C TYR A 156 -5.33 -7.82 -2.85
N ARG A 157 -5.30 -9.00 -3.49
CA ARG A 157 -4.13 -9.53 -4.22
C ARG A 157 -3.66 -8.65 -5.37
N LYS A 158 -4.57 -7.88 -5.97
CA LYS A 158 -4.28 -6.95 -7.08
C LYS A 158 -4.15 -5.49 -6.64
N GLY A 159 -4.30 -5.20 -5.34
CA GLY A 159 -4.19 -3.84 -4.82
C GLY A 159 -2.73 -3.36 -4.83
N ARG A 160 -2.50 -2.15 -5.34
CA ARG A 160 -1.15 -1.56 -5.45
C ARG A 160 -0.37 -1.57 -4.13
N LEU A 161 -1.06 -1.34 -3.01
CA LEU A 161 -0.46 -1.23 -1.68
C LEU A 161 -0.45 -2.56 -0.90
N THR A 162 -1.33 -3.49 -1.27
CA THR A 162 -1.61 -4.71 -0.49
C THR A 162 -1.09 -5.99 -1.15
N ALA A 163 -0.77 -5.97 -2.44
CA ALA A 163 -0.36 -7.16 -3.18
C ALA A 163 0.89 -7.86 -2.59
N GLY A 164 1.89 -7.07 -2.17
CA GLY A 164 3.08 -7.59 -1.48
C GLY A 164 2.72 -8.30 -0.18
N GLN A 165 1.87 -7.66 0.63
CA GLN A 165 1.44 -8.19 1.91
C GLN A 165 0.57 -9.45 1.78
N VAL A 166 -0.31 -9.53 0.77
CA VAL A 166 -1.06 -10.77 0.46
C VAL A 166 -0.09 -11.91 0.14
N SER A 167 0.96 -11.63 -0.62
CA SER A 167 1.98 -12.63 -0.96
C SER A 167 2.78 -13.05 0.28
N ALA A 168 3.16 -12.11 1.14
CA ALA A 168 3.84 -12.40 2.40
C ALA A 168 2.95 -13.24 3.35
N PHE A 169 1.66 -12.93 3.40
CA PHE A 169 0.68 -13.72 4.15
C PHE A 169 0.57 -15.14 3.61
N ASP A 170 0.38 -15.32 2.29
CA ASP A 170 0.27 -16.63 1.66
C ASP A 170 1.53 -17.50 1.91
N ILE A 171 2.73 -16.89 1.99
CA ILE A 171 3.98 -17.58 2.36
C ILE A 171 3.98 -17.95 3.85
N TYR A 172 3.49 -17.06 4.72
CA TYR A 172 3.47 -17.30 6.17
C TYR A 172 2.52 -18.43 6.58
N VAL A 173 1.37 -18.57 5.89
CA VAL A 173 0.34 -19.56 6.22
C VAL A 173 0.40 -20.85 5.39
N GLY A 174 1.27 -20.88 4.36
CA GLY A 174 1.43 -21.99 3.41
C GLY A 174 2.52 -22.97 3.84
#